data_AF-A0ABD3XFZ6-F1
#
_entry.id   AF-A0ABD3XFZ6-F1
#
_cell.length_a   1.000
_cell.length_b   1.000
_cell.length_c   1.000
_cell.angle_alpha   90.00
_cell.angle_beta   90.00
_cell.angle_gamma   90.00
#
_symmetry.space_group_name_H-M   'P 1'
#
loop_
_entity.id
_entity.type
_entity.pdbx_description
1 polymer ?
#
loop_
_entity_poly.entity_id
_entity_poly.type
_entity_poly.pdbx_seq_one_letter_code
_entity_poly.pdbx_strand_id
1 'polypeptide(L)'
;MKEQLPGGSFFQPTDEIREHTQSVIPHNKVPERVFGILDFFLRYRPNATTISNEAFLMFAFNKTSEWLQSLPITEKRKIKRSRKEYYKSKHTNAILYYRLWQRPDDVENILAELTNTEKRMTLSSQIRFRQKVLKQLYKMSEKSKAYSLEKLEKKRHSKGIHTYNKGKWPWQVLSEVSGFPEFYHIVYDCDLQENSSPNAIYTYTLKEDYRNGSLKIVPEV
;
A
#
# COMPACT_ATOMS: atom_id res chain seq x y z
N MET A 1 48.84 18.10 -2.12
CA MET A 1 47.48 18.15 -1.54
C MET A 1 46.69 19.27 -2.21
N LYS A 2 45.85 18.94 -3.19
CA LYS A 2 44.82 19.83 -3.80
C LYS A 2 43.45 19.21 -3.53
N GLU A 3 43.18 18.90 -2.27
CA GLU A 3 41.98 18.13 -1.87
C GLU A 3 40.86 19.00 -1.30
N GLN A 4 41.10 20.31 -1.15
CA GLN A 4 40.06 21.24 -0.71
C GLN A 4 39.29 21.76 -1.92
N LEU A 5 37.98 21.56 -1.90
CA LEU A 5 37.06 22.19 -2.84
C LEU A 5 37.18 23.72 -2.69
N PRO A 6 37.23 24.50 -3.81
CA PRO A 6 37.21 25.95 -3.73
C PRO A 6 35.89 26.41 -3.09
N GLY A 7 35.96 27.22 -2.02
CA GLY A 7 34.75 27.69 -1.33
C GLY A 7 34.84 27.92 0.19
N GLY A 8 36.02 27.90 0.82
CA GLY A 8 36.16 28.22 2.25
C GLY A 8 35.83 29.69 2.57
N SER A 9 35.83 30.08 3.86
CA SER A 9 35.48 31.45 4.31
C SER A 9 36.29 32.59 3.68
N PHE A 10 37.40 32.27 3.01
CA PHE A 10 38.24 33.22 2.27
C PHE A 10 38.01 33.22 0.76
N PHE A 11 37.08 32.41 0.27
CA PHE A 11 36.70 32.39 -1.14
C PHE A 11 35.81 33.59 -1.44
N GLN A 12 36.34 34.53 -2.21
CA GLN A 12 35.59 35.69 -2.71
C GLN A 12 35.04 35.33 -4.09
N PRO A 13 33.74 34.97 -4.21
CA PRO A 13 33.16 34.66 -5.51
C PRO A 13 33.16 35.92 -6.39
N THR A 14 33.46 35.73 -7.68
CA THR A 14 33.35 36.77 -8.70
C THR A 14 31.91 37.29 -8.79
N ASP A 15 31.74 38.53 -9.24
CA ASP A 15 30.41 39.16 -9.31
C ASP A 15 29.43 38.39 -10.23
N GLU A 16 29.93 37.75 -11.28
CA GLU A 16 29.13 36.84 -12.13
C GLU A 16 28.54 35.66 -11.33
N ILE A 17 29.33 35.03 -10.47
CA ILE A 17 28.87 33.92 -9.62
C ILE A 17 27.84 34.43 -8.61
N ARG A 18 28.04 35.62 -8.07
CA ARG A 18 27.10 36.25 -7.13
C ARG A 18 25.77 36.54 -7.81
N GLU A 19 25.78 37.08 -9.03
CA GLU A 19 24.57 37.33 -9.81
C GLU A 19 23.80 36.04 -10.11
N HIS A 20 24.50 34.98 -10.55
CA HIS A 20 23.86 33.68 -10.83
C HIS A 20 23.31 33.01 -9.56
N THR A 21 23.97 33.18 -8.42
CA THR A 21 23.58 32.54 -7.15
C THR A 21 22.60 33.34 -6.31
N GLN A 22 22.32 34.61 -6.65
CA GLN A 22 21.33 35.44 -5.95
C GLN A 22 19.92 34.82 -5.91
N SER A 23 19.58 34.03 -6.93
CA SER A 23 18.28 33.33 -7.01
C SER A 23 18.20 32.10 -6.09
N VAL A 24 19.33 31.61 -5.58
CA VAL A 24 19.40 30.41 -4.76
C VAL A 24 19.07 30.76 -3.32
N ILE A 25 18.14 30.01 -2.74
CA ILE A 25 17.79 30.18 -1.33
C ILE A 25 19.01 29.81 -0.49
N PRO A 26 19.48 30.67 0.45
CA PRO A 26 20.73 30.47 1.17
C PRO A 26 20.70 29.32 2.18
N HIS A 27 19.58 28.61 2.32
CA HIS A 27 19.40 27.51 3.27
C HIS A 27 18.90 26.24 2.58
N ASN A 28 19.38 25.09 3.07
CA ASN A 28 19.07 23.77 2.51
C ASN A 28 17.76 23.14 3.03
N LYS A 29 16.87 23.94 3.64
CA LYS A 29 15.62 23.42 4.26
C LYS A 29 14.75 22.60 3.31
N VAL A 30 14.63 23.02 2.05
CA VAL A 30 13.81 22.32 1.05
C VAL A 30 14.41 20.96 0.70
N PRO A 31 15.67 20.86 0.23
CA PRO A 31 16.27 19.56 -0.06
C PRO A 31 16.33 18.65 1.17
N GLU A 32 16.67 19.17 2.36
CA GLU A 32 16.64 18.38 3.60
C GLU A 32 15.26 17.79 3.89
N ARG A 33 14.19 18.57 3.71
CA ARG A 33 12.82 18.09 3.88
C ARG A 33 12.45 17.03 2.84
N VAL A 34 12.85 17.21 1.58
CA VAL A 34 12.62 16.22 0.51
C VAL A 34 13.33 14.91 0.85
N PHE A 35 14.60 14.97 1.27
CA PHE A 35 15.37 13.80 1.66
C PHE A 35 14.79 13.12 2.90
N GLY A 36 14.34 13.88 3.91
CA GLY A 36 13.68 13.31 5.08
C GLY A 36 12.40 12.54 4.74
N ILE A 37 11.56 13.07 3.85
CA ILE A 37 10.34 12.38 3.39
C ILE A 37 10.70 11.16 2.53
N LEU A 38 11.71 11.27 1.67
CA LEU A 38 12.16 10.16 0.84
C LEU A 38 12.72 9.02 1.68
N ASP A 39 13.58 9.32 2.66
CA ASP A 39 14.14 8.34 3.61
C ASP A 39 13.02 7.62 4.38
N PHE A 40 12.01 8.37 4.84
CA PHE A 40 10.81 7.77 5.43
C PHE A 40 10.10 6.81 4.47
N PHE A 41 9.91 7.18 3.20
CA PHE A 41 9.27 6.30 2.21
C PHE A 41 10.10 5.07 1.87
N LEU A 42 11.43 5.18 1.80
CA LEU A 42 12.31 4.05 1.54
C LEU A 42 12.25 3.02 2.69
N ARG A 43 12.14 3.49 3.94
CA ARG A 43 11.97 2.61 5.12
C ARG A 43 10.58 1.98 5.17
N TYR A 44 9.54 2.77 4.95
CA TYR A 44 8.15 2.31 5.06
C TYR A 44 7.72 1.45 3.86
N ARG A 45 8.27 1.70 2.67
CA ARG A 45 7.90 1.01 1.42
C ARG A 45 9.17 0.66 0.62
N PRO A 46 9.99 -0.29 1.11
CA PRO A 46 11.27 -0.64 0.45
C PRO A 46 11.07 -1.23 -0.95
N ASN A 47 9.91 -1.83 -1.22
CA ASN A 47 9.58 -2.41 -2.52
C ASN A 47 8.92 -1.42 -3.50
N ALA A 48 8.74 -0.14 -3.11
CA ALA A 48 8.20 0.87 -4.00
C ALA A 48 9.24 1.28 -5.06
N THR A 49 8.77 1.48 -6.28
CA THR A 49 9.64 1.97 -7.36
C THR A 49 9.99 3.44 -7.15
N THR A 50 11.14 3.88 -7.67
CA THR A 50 11.57 5.29 -7.63
C THR A 50 10.50 6.24 -8.16
N ILE A 51 9.91 5.90 -9.31
CA ILE A 51 8.80 6.65 -9.92
C ILE A 51 7.61 6.79 -8.97
N SER A 52 7.29 5.72 -8.20
CA SER A 52 6.20 5.79 -7.22
C SER A 52 6.54 6.75 -6.09
N ASN A 53 7.76 6.67 -5.54
CA ASN A 53 8.22 7.55 -4.46
C ASN A 53 8.27 9.01 -4.90
N GLU A 54 8.75 9.29 -6.12
CA GLU A 54 8.70 10.63 -6.73
C GLU A 54 7.27 11.15 -6.86
N ALA A 55 6.34 10.32 -7.34
CA ALA A 55 4.94 10.71 -7.44
C ALA A 55 4.33 11.04 -6.06
N PHE A 56 4.69 10.30 -5.01
CA PHE A 56 4.25 10.60 -3.64
C PHE A 56 4.87 11.88 -3.09
N LEU A 57 6.16 12.13 -3.35
CA LEU A 57 6.83 13.38 -2.99
C LEU A 57 6.14 14.56 -3.67
N MET A 58 5.94 14.51 -4.98
CA MET A 58 5.24 15.54 -5.74
C MET A 58 3.82 15.76 -5.22
N PHE A 59 3.11 14.67 -4.89
CA PHE A 59 1.76 14.75 -4.32
C PHE A 59 1.77 15.52 -2.99
N ALA A 60 2.73 15.22 -2.11
CA ALA A 60 2.88 15.86 -0.80
C ALA A 60 3.29 17.34 -0.90
N PHE A 61 4.30 17.66 -1.72
CA PHE A 61 4.82 19.02 -1.83
C PHE A 61 3.86 19.97 -2.56
N ASN A 62 3.16 19.49 -3.59
CA ASN A 62 2.26 20.33 -4.37
C ASN A 62 0.88 20.52 -3.70
N LYS A 63 0.70 20.05 -2.46
CA LYS A 63 -0.58 20.13 -1.72
C LYS A 63 -1.76 19.64 -2.56
N THR A 64 -1.51 18.63 -3.40
CA THR A 64 -2.52 18.16 -4.37
C THR A 64 -3.75 17.57 -3.68
N SER A 65 -3.62 17.08 -2.44
CA SER A 65 -4.75 16.70 -1.60
C SER A 65 -5.64 17.89 -1.23
N GLU A 66 -5.06 19.00 -0.74
CA GLU A 66 -5.77 20.23 -0.39
C GLU A 66 -6.45 20.82 -1.63
N TRP A 67 -5.73 20.89 -2.75
CA TRP A 67 -6.29 21.32 -4.03
C TRP A 67 -7.45 20.42 -4.48
N LEU A 68 -7.28 19.09 -4.41
CA LEU A 68 -8.36 18.16 -4.73
C LEU A 68 -9.56 18.35 -3.80
N GLN A 69 -9.37 18.77 -2.55
CA GLN A 69 -10.44 19.01 -1.59
C GLN A 69 -11.15 20.36 -1.81
N SER A 70 -10.45 21.39 -2.30
CA SER A 70 -11.06 22.69 -2.59
C SER A 70 -11.95 22.69 -3.85
N LEU A 71 -11.75 21.72 -4.75
CA LEU A 71 -12.54 21.63 -5.98
C LEU A 71 -14.05 21.37 -5.74
N PRO A 72 -14.93 21.93 -6.59
CA PRO A 72 -16.34 21.56 -6.63
C PRO A 72 -16.56 20.06 -6.85
N ILE A 73 -17.68 19.55 -6.36
CA ILE A 73 -18.04 18.12 -6.47
C ILE A 73 -18.14 17.66 -7.93
N THR A 74 -18.58 18.54 -8.83
CA THR A 74 -18.67 18.29 -10.27
C THR A 74 -17.31 17.98 -10.88
N GLU A 75 -16.31 18.83 -10.62
CA GLU A 75 -14.94 18.66 -11.10
C GLU A 75 -14.26 17.43 -10.46
N LYS A 76 -14.43 17.21 -9.15
CA LYS A 76 -13.96 15.99 -8.48
C LYS A 76 -14.49 14.73 -9.15
N ARG A 77 -15.79 14.71 -9.50
CA ARG A 77 -16.42 13.58 -10.20
C ARG A 77 -15.87 13.42 -11.62
N LYS A 78 -15.63 14.52 -12.34
CA LYS A 78 -15.03 14.50 -13.68
C LYS A 78 -13.64 13.87 -13.64
N ILE A 79 -12.76 14.32 -12.76
CA ILE A 79 -11.41 13.75 -12.57
C ILE A 79 -11.47 12.25 -12.23
N LYS A 80 -12.35 11.85 -11.30
CA LYS A 80 -12.53 10.43 -10.95
C LYS A 80 -13.02 9.60 -12.14
N ARG A 81 -13.93 10.14 -12.96
CA ARG A 81 -14.42 9.49 -14.19
C ARG A 81 -13.32 9.32 -15.21
N SER A 82 -12.60 10.39 -15.55
CA SER A 82 -11.48 10.35 -16.51
C SER A 82 -10.42 9.35 -16.09
N ARG A 83 -10.06 9.28 -14.80
CA ARG A 83 -9.14 8.26 -14.27
C ARG A 83 -9.66 6.84 -14.47
N LYS A 84 -10.94 6.60 -14.18
CA LYS A 84 -11.59 5.29 -14.36
C LYS A 84 -11.61 4.88 -15.83
N GLU A 85 -11.88 5.83 -16.72
CA GLU A 85 -11.92 5.63 -18.17
C GLU A 85 -10.53 5.32 -18.73
N TYR A 86 -9.51 6.06 -18.31
CA TYR A 86 -8.12 5.77 -18.65
C TYR A 86 -7.71 4.33 -18.26
N TYR A 87 -8.01 3.89 -17.03
CA TYR A 87 -7.71 2.52 -16.61
C TYR A 87 -8.48 1.48 -17.41
N LYS A 88 -9.76 1.74 -17.72
CA LYS A 88 -10.53 0.85 -18.59
C LYS A 88 -9.88 0.74 -19.96
N SER A 89 -9.57 1.87 -20.60
CA SER A 89 -8.92 1.93 -21.92
C SER A 89 -7.60 1.16 -21.92
N LYS A 90 -6.75 1.35 -20.90
CA LYS A 90 -5.49 0.60 -20.75
C LYS A 90 -5.70 -0.91 -20.74
N HIS A 91 -6.70 -1.41 -20.02
CA HIS A 91 -7.00 -2.84 -19.98
C HIS A 91 -7.66 -3.33 -21.27
N THR A 92 -8.50 -2.53 -21.91
CA THR A 92 -9.13 -2.87 -23.19
C THR A 92 -8.08 -2.98 -24.31
N ASN A 93 -7.13 -2.06 -24.39
CA ASN A 93 -6.10 -2.08 -25.44
C ASN A 93 -5.23 -3.34 -25.38
N ALA A 94 -4.88 -3.80 -24.17
CA ALA A 94 -4.16 -5.06 -24.00
C ALA A 94 -4.95 -6.26 -24.54
N ILE A 95 -6.28 -6.25 -24.39
CA ILE A 95 -7.15 -7.31 -24.91
C ILE A 95 -7.38 -7.20 -26.41
N LEU A 96 -7.42 -5.98 -26.96
CA LEU A 96 -7.47 -5.80 -28.41
C LEU A 96 -6.25 -6.41 -29.11
N TYR A 97 -5.08 -6.31 -28.47
CA TYR A 97 -3.84 -6.89 -28.99
C TYR A 97 -3.83 -8.43 -28.94
N TYR A 98 -4.15 -9.03 -27.79
CA TYR A 98 -4.08 -10.49 -27.60
C TYR A 98 -5.39 -11.26 -27.90
N ARG A 99 -6.46 -10.54 -28.28
CA ARG A 99 -7.85 -10.99 -28.39
C ARG A 99 -8.46 -11.47 -27.07
N LEU A 100 -9.78 -11.38 -26.94
CA LEU A 100 -10.49 -11.90 -25.76
C LEU A 100 -10.79 -13.39 -25.94
N TRP A 101 -10.31 -14.22 -25.02
CA TRP A 101 -10.56 -15.66 -25.06
C TRP A 101 -11.93 -15.95 -24.45
N GLN A 102 -12.74 -16.78 -25.09
CA GLN A 102 -14.06 -17.15 -24.56
C GLN A 102 -14.16 -18.63 -24.25
N ARG A 103 -13.53 -19.48 -25.06
CA ARG A 103 -13.51 -20.94 -24.89
C ARG A 103 -12.19 -21.40 -24.29
N PRO A 104 -12.16 -22.56 -23.62
CA PRO A 104 -10.92 -23.18 -23.14
C PRO A 104 -9.93 -23.45 -24.29
N ASP A 105 -10.44 -23.89 -25.45
CA ASP A 105 -9.62 -24.21 -26.62
C ASP A 105 -8.87 -22.98 -27.16
N ASP A 106 -9.47 -21.79 -27.07
CA ASP A 106 -8.83 -20.52 -27.46
C ASP A 106 -7.55 -20.28 -26.65
N VAL A 107 -7.56 -20.70 -25.37
CA VAL A 107 -6.43 -20.52 -24.46
C VAL A 107 -5.26 -21.37 -24.89
N GLU A 108 -5.48 -22.64 -25.18
CA GLU A 108 -4.42 -23.57 -25.55
C GLU A 108 -3.79 -23.21 -26.91
N ASN A 109 -4.64 -22.89 -27.90
CA ASN A 109 -4.19 -22.49 -29.22
C ASN A 109 -3.31 -21.23 -29.18
N ILE A 110 -3.77 -20.19 -28.47
CA ILE A 110 -3.03 -18.91 -28.42
C ILE A 110 -1.80 -19.02 -27.51
N LEU A 111 -1.86 -19.81 -26.43
CA LEU A 111 -0.68 -20.08 -25.61
C LEU A 111 0.37 -20.93 -26.33
N ALA A 112 0.00 -21.72 -27.33
CA ALA A 112 0.97 -22.47 -28.14
C ALA A 112 1.80 -21.53 -29.04
N GLU A 113 1.21 -20.44 -29.52
CA GLU A 113 1.84 -19.46 -30.41
C GLU A 113 2.75 -18.46 -29.68
N LEU A 114 2.53 -18.23 -28.37
CA LEU A 114 3.22 -17.19 -27.60
C LEU A 114 4.51 -17.66 -26.92
N THR A 115 5.44 -16.72 -26.71
CA THR A 115 6.64 -16.96 -25.88
C THR A 115 6.29 -16.99 -24.39
N ASN A 116 7.12 -17.64 -23.55
CA ASN A 116 6.85 -17.78 -22.11
C ASN A 116 6.65 -16.45 -21.35
N THR A 117 7.33 -15.38 -21.78
CA THR A 117 7.16 -14.03 -21.22
C THR A 117 5.81 -13.45 -21.60
N GLU A 118 5.40 -13.58 -22.86
CA GLU A 118 4.13 -13.10 -23.37
C GLU A 118 2.94 -13.88 -22.81
N LYS A 119 3.06 -15.19 -22.59
CA LYS A 119 2.02 -16.01 -21.95
C LYS A 119 1.59 -15.41 -20.62
N ARG A 120 2.55 -15.06 -19.76
CA ARG A 120 2.29 -14.45 -18.44
C ARG A 120 1.60 -13.09 -18.57
N MET A 121 2.09 -12.23 -19.47
CA MET A 121 1.51 -10.91 -19.69
C MET A 121 0.08 -10.99 -20.24
N THR A 122 -0.15 -11.90 -21.18
CA THR A 122 -1.44 -12.13 -21.81
C THR A 122 -2.45 -12.66 -20.81
N LEU A 123 -2.12 -13.72 -20.06
CA LEU A 123 -2.96 -14.26 -18.99
C LEU A 123 -3.29 -13.22 -17.92
N SER A 124 -2.30 -12.46 -17.46
CA SER A 124 -2.51 -11.39 -16.48
C SER A 124 -3.45 -10.31 -17.03
N SER A 125 -3.33 -9.96 -18.30
CA SER A 125 -4.21 -8.99 -18.98
C SER A 125 -5.64 -9.52 -19.10
N GLN A 126 -5.83 -10.78 -19.49
CA GLN A 126 -7.14 -11.47 -19.52
C GLN A 126 -7.84 -11.41 -18.16
N ILE A 127 -7.13 -11.80 -17.09
CA ILE A 127 -7.66 -11.80 -15.73
C ILE A 127 -8.03 -10.37 -15.32
N ARG A 128 -7.14 -9.40 -15.52
CA ARG A 128 -7.38 -7.99 -15.15
C ARG A 128 -8.57 -7.42 -15.90
N PHE A 129 -8.71 -7.69 -17.20
CA PHE A 129 -9.84 -7.22 -17.99
C PHE A 129 -11.16 -7.81 -17.49
N ARG A 130 -11.22 -9.13 -17.29
CA ARG A 130 -12.42 -9.80 -16.77
C ARG A 130 -12.83 -9.26 -15.40
N GLN A 131 -11.88 -9.05 -14.50
CA GLN A 131 -12.16 -8.53 -13.16
C GLN A 131 -12.52 -7.03 -13.14
N LYS A 132 -11.78 -6.19 -13.88
CA LYS A 132 -11.87 -4.72 -13.77
C LYS A 132 -12.81 -4.08 -14.79
N VAL A 133 -12.95 -4.66 -15.97
CA VAL A 133 -13.81 -4.14 -17.05
C VAL A 133 -15.15 -4.88 -17.06
N LEU A 134 -15.12 -6.22 -17.18
CA LEU A 134 -16.34 -7.03 -17.23
C LEU A 134 -16.98 -7.25 -15.85
N LYS A 135 -16.24 -7.01 -14.76
CA LYS A 135 -16.64 -7.29 -13.38
C LYS A 135 -17.09 -8.75 -13.17
N GLN A 136 -16.53 -9.67 -13.94
CA GLN A 136 -16.73 -11.10 -13.72
C GLN A 136 -16.06 -11.47 -12.41
N LEU A 137 -16.87 -11.67 -11.37
CA LEU A 137 -16.41 -12.23 -10.12
C LEU A 137 -16.01 -13.67 -10.40
N TYR A 138 -14.71 -13.94 -10.39
CA TYR A 138 -14.24 -15.32 -10.35
C TYR A 138 -14.76 -15.88 -9.02
N LYS A 139 -15.80 -16.73 -9.07
CA LYS A 139 -16.12 -17.60 -7.94
C LYS A 139 -14.90 -18.50 -7.81
N MET A 140 -13.97 -18.10 -6.94
CA MET A 140 -12.91 -19.00 -6.49
C MET A 140 -13.59 -20.32 -6.12
N SER A 141 -13.05 -21.44 -6.62
CA SER A 141 -13.49 -22.79 -6.30
C SER A 141 -13.83 -22.88 -4.81
N GLU A 142 -14.91 -23.59 -4.46
CA GLU A 142 -15.31 -23.80 -3.05
C GLU A 142 -14.15 -24.28 -2.18
N LYS A 143 -13.20 -25.03 -2.75
CA LYS A 143 -11.96 -25.45 -2.05
C LYS A 143 -11.07 -24.27 -1.64
N SER A 144 -10.94 -23.25 -2.49
CA SER A 144 -10.15 -22.04 -2.19
C SER A 144 -10.86 -21.12 -1.21
N LYS A 145 -12.19 -21.04 -1.28
CA LYS A 145 -13.00 -20.31 -0.28
C LYS A 145 -12.98 -20.98 1.07
N ALA A 146 -13.14 -22.31 1.13
CA ALA A 146 -13.03 -23.12 2.34
C ALA A 146 -11.66 -22.95 2.98
N TYR A 147 -10.57 -22.99 2.20
CA TYR A 147 -9.22 -22.76 2.72
C TYR A 147 -9.02 -21.34 3.29
N SER A 148 -9.67 -20.33 2.71
CA SER A 148 -9.63 -18.95 3.24
C SER A 148 -10.53 -18.76 4.47
N LEU A 149 -11.71 -19.38 4.50
CA LEU A 149 -12.67 -19.32 5.59
C LEU A 149 -12.19 -20.10 6.80
N GLU A 150 -11.66 -21.31 6.62
CA GLU A 150 -11.08 -22.11 7.71
C GLU A 150 -9.87 -21.39 8.34
N LYS A 151 -9.07 -20.68 7.53
CA LYS A 151 -7.96 -19.83 7.99
C LYS A 151 -8.43 -18.53 8.66
N LEU A 152 -9.61 -18.02 8.32
CA LEU A 152 -10.26 -16.87 8.94
C LEU A 152 -11.02 -17.26 10.23
N GLU A 153 -11.61 -18.45 10.29
CA GLU A 153 -12.31 -19.01 11.46
C GLU A 153 -11.33 -19.44 12.54
N LYS A 154 -10.21 -20.10 12.16
CA LYS A 154 -9.08 -20.34 13.07
C LYS A 154 -8.48 -19.03 13.59
N LYS A 155 -8.56 -17.94 12.82
CA LYS A 155 -8.12 -16.60 13.26
C LYS A 155 -9.13 -15.91 14.18
N ARG A 156 -10.43 -16.03 13.91
CA ARG A 156 -11.51 -15.42 14.71
C ARG A 156 -11.61 -15.97 16.13
N HIS A 157 -11.16 -17.18 16.39
CA HIS A 157 -11.14 -17.78 17.73
C HIS A 157 -9.74 -17.80 18.36
N SER A 158 -8.78 -17.06 17.79
CA SER A 158 -7.42 -17.03 18.34
C SER A 158 -7.42 -16.34 19.71
N LYS A 159 -7.01 -17.09 20.73
CA LYS A 159 -6.61 -16.52 22.02
C LYS A 159 -5.10 -16.28 22.02
N GLY A 160 -4.67 -15.26 22.72
CA GLY A 160 -3.25 -14.95 22.85
C GLY A 160 -2.92 -14.37 24.20
N ILE A 161 -1.62 -14.22 24.45
CA ILE A 161 -1.09 -13.54 25.63
C ILE A 161 -0.29 -12.34 25.15
N HIS A 162 -0.63 -11.17 25.66
CA HIS A 162 0.16 -9.97 25.52
C HIS A 162 1.06 -9.84 26.75
N THR A 163 2.36 -9.75 26.50
CA THR A 163 3.36 -9.50 27.55
C THR A 163 3.72 -8.01 27.59
N TYR A 164 3.31 -7.30 28.63
CA TYR A 164 3.60 -5.86 28.79
C TYR A 164 3.93 -5.54 30.25
N ASN A 165 4.99 -4.76 30.50
CA ASN A 165 5.47 -4.36 31.83
C ASN A 165 5.61 -5.54 32.84
N LYS A 166 6.15 -6.68 32.39
CA LYS A 166 6.29 -7.95 33.15
C LYS A 166 4.96 -8.65 33.50
N GLY A 167 3.81 -8.10 33.11
CA GLY A 167 2.50 -8.76 33.19
C GLY A 167 2.18 -9.59 31.95
N LYS A 168 1.31 -10.59 32.13
CA LYS A 168 0.74 -11.41 31.04
C LYS A 168 -0.76 -11.16 31.00
N TRP A 169 -1.25 -10.65 29.87
CA TRP A 169 -2.63 -10.27 29.67
C TRP A 169 -3.24 -11.15 28.58
N PRO A 170 -4.13 -12.09 28.93
CA PRO A 170 -4.81 -12.90 27.95
C PRO A 170 -5.83 -12.05 27.18
N TRP A 171 -5.98 -12.34 25.89
CA TRP A 171 -6.88 -11.62 24.99
C TRP A 171 -7.44 -12.55 23.93
N GLN A 172 -8.54 -12.11 23.31
CA GLN A 172 -9.22 -12.82 22.23
C GLN A 172 -9.53 -11.89 21.05
N VAL A 173 -9.47 -12.43 19.82
CA VAL A 173 -9.92 -11.72 18.61
C VAL A 173 -11.44 -11.71 18.57
N LEU A 174 -12.04 -10.54 18.36
CA LEU A 174 -13.48 -10.41 18.09
C LEU A 174 -13.75 -10.41 16.58
N SER A 175 -13.04 -9.54 15.83
CA SER A 175 -13.23 -9.42 14.39
C SER A 175 -12.07 -8.72 13.67
N GLU A 176 -12.04 -8.80 12.35
CA GLU A 176 -11.13 -8.03 11.49
C GLU A 176 -11.72 -6.65 11.17
N VAL A 177 -10.88 -5.63 11.05
CA VAL A 177 -11.32 -4.28 10.68
C VAL A 177 -11.65 -4.23 9.19
N SER A 178 -12.90 -3.86 8.86
CA SER A 178 -13.34 -3.77 7.47
C SER A 178 -12.48 -2.80 6.66
N GLY A 179 -11.83 -3.32 5.61
CA GLY A 179 -10.95 -2.55 4.74
C GLY A 179 -9.48 -2.53 5.15
N PHE A 180 -9.12 -3.09 6.31
CA PHE A 180 -7.75 -3.12 6.83
C PHE A 180 -7.38 -4.52 7.35
N PRO A 181 -6.94 -5.44 6.47
CA PRO A 181 -6.84 -6.87 6.79
C PRO A 181 -5.73 -7.27 7.78
N GLU A 182 -4.91 -6.31 8.17
CA GLU A 182 -3.84 -6.47 9.15
C GLU A 182 -4.27 -6.04 10.55
N PHE A 183 -5.41 -5.35 10.68
CA PHE A 183 -5.94 -4.86 11.95
C PHE A 183 -7.07 -5.73 12.47
N TYR A 184 -7.02 -5.99 13.77
CA TYR A 184 -7.97 -6.85 14.48
C TYR A 184 -8.55 -6.09 15.66
N HIS A 185 -9.86 -6.22 15.84
CA HIS A 185 -10.54 -5.87 17.08
C HIS A 185 -10.32 -7.00 18.09
N ILE A 186 -9.66 -6.68 19.21
CA ILE A 186 -9.39 -7.62 20.30
C ILE A 186 -9.97 -7.09 21.61
N VAL A 187 -10.20 -8.00 22.55
CA VAL A 187 -10.58 -7.68 23.93
C VAL A 187 -9.67 -8.48 24.87
N TYR A 188 -9.24 -7.85 25.96
CA TYR A 188 -8.53 -8.54 27.04
C TYR A 188 -9.53 -9.17 28.00
N ASP A 189 -9.19 -10.31 28.59
CA ASP A 189 -10.11 -11.00 29.49
C ASP A 189 -10.47 -10.15 30.73
N CYS A 190 -9.58 -9.26 31.15
CA CYS A 190 -9.85 -8.31 32.24
C CYS A 190 -10.90 -7.25 31.88
N ASP A 191 -11.20 -7.05 30.61
CA ASP A 191 -12.21 -6.12 30.11
C ASP A 191 -13.51 -6.83 29.69
N LEU A 192 -13.65 -8.13 29.96
CA LEU A 192 -14.91 -8.85 29.76
C LEU A 192 -15.79 -8.73 30.99
N GLN A 193 -17.04 -8.32 30.79
CA GLN A 193 -18.06 -8.37 31.83
C GLN A 193 -18.60 -9.81 32.00
N GLU A 194 -19.30 -10.10 33.10
CA GLU A 194 -19.87 -11.42 33.41
C GLU A 194 -20.76 -11.99 32.28
N ASN A 195 -21.37 -11.12 31.48
CA ASN A 195 -22.19 -11.48 30.32
C ASN A 195 -21.39 -11.68 29.02
N SER A 196 -20.06 -11.77 29.09
CA SER A 196 -19.15 -11.81 27.93
C SER A 196 -19.23 -10.59 27.01
N SER A 197 -19.80 -9.47 27.48
CA SER A 197 -19.78 -8.20 26.77
C SER A 197 -18.45 -7.47 27.02
N PRO A 198 -17.75 -7.02 25.95
CA PRO A 198 -16.50 -6.29 26.10
C PRO A 198 -16.76 -4.87 26.64
N ASN A 199 -16.08 -4.50 27.73
CA ASN A 199 -16.07 -3.14 28.27
C ASN A 199 -15.23 -2.20 27.39
N ALA A 200 -14.13 -2.73 26.83
CA ALA A 200 -13.27 -2.02 25.90
C ALA A 200 -12.87 -2.93 24.73
N ILE A 201 -12.85 -2.37 23.52
CA ILE A 201 -12.38 -3.05 22.31
C ILE A 201 -11.16 -2.29 21.81
N TYR A 202 -10.06 -3.02 21.64
CA TYR A 202 -8.81 -2.48 21.16
C TYR A 202 -8.56 -2.89 19.72
N THR A 203 -7.83 -2.07 18.98
CA THR A 203 -7.53 -2.33 17.57
C THR A 203 -6.03 -2.41 17.38
N TYR A 204 -5.53 -3.60 17.01
CA TYR A 204 -4.10 -3.86 16.87
C TYR A 204 -3.75 -4.61 15.59
N THR A 205 -2.51 -4.41 15.14
CA THR A 205 -1.85 -5.25 14.15
C THR A 205 -1.14 -6.41 14.84
N LEU A 206 -1.58 -7.65 14.60
CA LEU A 206 -0.99 -8.83 15.25
C LEU A 206 0.50 -9.07 14.91
N LYS A 207 1.01 -8.43 13.86
CA LYS A 207 2.42 -8.55 13.42
C LYS A 207 3.33 -7.45 13.97
N GLU A 208 2.76 -6.32 14.37
CA GLU A 208 3.51 -5.13 14.71
C GLU A 208 2.79 -4.49 15.88
N ASP A 209 3.33 -4.60 17.09
CA ASP A 209 2.96 -3.62 18.10
C ASP A 209 4.21 -2.97 18.70
N TYR A 210 4.15 -1.64 18.70
CA TYR A 210 5.23 -0.67 18.88
C TYR A 210 5.53 -0.39 20.37
N ARG A 211 4.99 -1.17 21.30
CA ARG A 211 5.08 -0.94 22.75
C ARG A 211 5.78 -2.08 23.49
N ASN A 212 7.08 -2.30 23.24
CA ASN A 212 7.99 -3.11 24.08
C ASN A 212 7.49 -4.51 24.54
N GLY A 213 6.46 -5.06 23.90
CA GLY A 213 5.72 -6.23 24.34
C GLY A 213 5.51 -7.20 23.18
N SER A 214 5.60 -8.50 23.47
CA SER A 214 5.39 -9.54 22.45
C SER A 214 3.97 -10.09 22.57
N LEU A 215 3.19 -9.96 21.49
CA LEU A 215 1.94 -10.67 21.30
C LEU A 215 2.25 -12.07 20.78
N LYS A 216 1.87 -13.10 21.54
CA LYS A 216 1.98 -14.51 21.13
C LYS A 216 0.60 -15.13 21.07
N ILE A 217 0.30 -15.81 19.97
CA ILE A 217 -0.89 -16.66 19.85
C ILE A 217 -0.63 -17.92 20.67
N VAL A 218 -1.57 -18.27 21.55
CA VAL A 218 -1.51 -19.53 22.31
C VAL A 218 -2.31 -20.56 21.50
N PRO A 219 -1.72 -21.71 21.15
CA PRO A 219 -2.49 -22.77 20.50
C PRO A 219 -3.58 -23.27 21.47
N GLU A 220 -4.81 -23.43 20.97
CA GLU A 220 -5.87 -24.09 21.75
C GLU A 220 -5.43 -25.53 22.07
N VAL A 221 -5.55 -25.90 23.36
CA VAL A 221 -5.30 -27.26 23.88
C VAL A 221 -6.57 -28.07 23.79
#